data_AF-E8LU65-F1
#
_entry.id   AF-E8LU65-F1
#
_cell.length_a   1.000
_cell.length_b   1.000
_cell.length_c   1.000
_cell.angle_alpha   90.00
_cell.angle_beta   90.00
_cell.angle_gamma   90.00
#
_symmetry.space_group_name_H-M   'P 1'
#
loop_
_entity.id
_entity.type
_entity.pdbx_description
1 polymer ?
#
loop_
_entity_poly.entity_id
_entity_poly.type
_entity_poly.pdbx_seq_one_letter_code
_entity_poly.pdbx_strand_id
1 'polypeptide(L)'
;MQAKLQAIEKFQKIQQQQRDAMSQQLETKRQQQAAAAEKLNQLANLKQQTSPWLSCGEVNREVLLNYSRVDQMLRKLINHQQHEQALMQAECASLQNQLQSKHLKVKGIESTLERWQNEYQSQQLKRQELALEELINHRFAVKSN
;
A
#
# COMPACT_ATOMS: atom_id res chain seq x y z
N MET A 1 33.06 -1.23 8.58
CA MET A 1 31.84 -2.07 8.54
C MET A 1 30.69 -1.45 9.33
N GLN A 2 30.89 -1.03 10.59
CA GLN A 2 29.84 -0.38 11.40
C GLN A 2 29.12 0.81 10.75
N ALA A 3 29.85 1.78 10.17
CA ALA A 3 29.23 2.93 9.51
C ALA A 3 28.33 2.56 8.31
N LYS A 4 28.69 1.48 7.58
CA LYS A 4 27.89 0.97 6.45
C LYS A 4 26.59 0.30 6.94
N LEU A 5 26.66 -0.47 8.03
CA LEU A 5 25.48 -1.08 8.66
C LEU A 5 24.50 0.00 9.18
N GLN A 6 25.01 1.01 9.88
CA GLN A 6 24.19 2.13 10.37
C GLN A 6 23.52 2.92 9.24
N ALA A 7 24.22 3.13 8.11
CA ALA A 7 23.65 3.80 6.96
C ALA A 7 22.50 3.00 6.33
N ILE A 8 22.65 1.67 6.21
CA ILE A 8 21.59 0.80 5.67
C ILE A 8 20.42 0.67 6.63
N GLU A 9 20.64 0.59 7.95
CA GLU A 9 19.57 0.60 8.94
C GLU A 9 18.73 1.88 8.84
N LYS A 10 19.37 3.04 8.69
CA LYS A 10 18.68 4.31 8.47
C LYS A 10 17.89 4.29 7.16
N PHE A 11 18.48 3.76 6.09
CA PHE A 11 17.80 3.64 4.81
C PHE A 11 16.59 2.69 4.86
N GLN A 12 16.70 1.57 5.58
CA GLN A 12 15.59 0.65 5.83
C GLN A 12 14.45 1.34 6.56
N LYS A 13 14.73 2.09 7.63
CA LYS A 13 13.70 2.84 8.37
C LYS A 13 12.97 3.85 7.49
N ILE A 14 13.69 4.58 6.64
CA ILE A 14 13.09 5.53 5.70
C ILE A 14 12.17 4.80 4.70
N GLN A 15 12.62 3.67 4.16
CA GLN A 15 11.81 2.89 3.21
C GLN A 15 10.57 2.27 3.86
N GLN A 16 10.67 1.80 5.11
CA GLN A 16 9.53 1.31 5.89
C GLN A 16 8.52 2.43 6.15
N GLN A 17 8.97 3.62 6.56
CA GLN A 17 8.09 4.78 6.75
C GLN A 17 7.36 5.17 5.45
N GLN A 18 8.07 5.18 4.33
CA GLN A 18 7.45 5.46 3.03
C GLN A 18 6.43 4.40 2.61
N ARG A 19 6.69 3.12 2.93
CA ARG A 19 5.73 2.03 2.71
C ARG A 19 4.49 2.26 3.57
N ASP A 20 4.66 2.57 4.85
CA ASP A 20 3.55 2.73 5.79
C ASP A 20 2.68 3.92 5.44
N ALA A 21 3.28 5.06 5.03
CA ALA A 21 2.54 6.20 4.50
C ALA A 21 1.73 5.84 3.25
N MET A 22 2.30 5.04 2.34
CA MET A 22 1.61 4.58 1.12
C MET A 22 0.48 3.59 1.46
N SER A 23 0.66 2.73 2.47
CA SER A 23 -0.40 1.84 2.98
C SER A 23 -1.58 2.64 3.52
N GLN A 24 -1.32 3.70 4.30
CA GLN A 24 -2.36 4.58 4.82
C GLN A 24 -3.12 5.29 3.69
N GLN A 25 -2.41 5.83 2.70
CA GLN A 25 -3.03 6.46 1.53
C GLN A 25 -3.94 5.50 0.75
N LEU A 26 -3.49 4.26 0.56
CA LEU A 26 -4.26 3.22 -0.11
C LEU A 26 -5.52 2.86 0.67
N GLU A 27 -5.44 2.80 2.00
CA GLU A 27 -6.61 2.54 2.85
C GLU A 27 -7.62 3.69 2.78
N THR A 28 -7.16 4.94 2.83
CA THR A 28 -8.04 6.11 2.62
C THR A 28 -8.74 6.06 1.26
N LYS A 29 -8.02 5.71 0.20
CA LYS A 29 -8.59 5.58 -1.14
C LYS A 29 -9.62 4.44 -1.23
N ARG A 30 -9.38 3.31 -0.56
CA ARG A 30 -10.35 2.21 -0.45
C ARG A 30 -11.63 2.63 0.28
N GLN A 31 -11.50 3.39 1.36
CA GLN A 31 -12.65 3.93 2.09
C GLN A 31 -13.47 4.89 1.21
N GLN A 32 -12.80 5.77 0.47
CA GLN A 32 -13.45 6.65 -0.51
C GLN A 32 -14.18 5.85 -1.60
N GLN A 33 -13.56 4.79 -2.10
CA GLN A 33 -14.16 3.89 -3.09
C GLN A 33 -15.41 3.19 -2.53
N ALA A 34 -15.37 2.72 -1.28
CA ALA A 34 -16.52 2.11 -0.62
C ALA A 34 -17.69 3.09 -0.48
N ALA A 35 -17.42 4.32 -0.01
CA ALA A 35 -18.43 5.37 0.07
C ALA A 35 -19.00 5.74 -1.31
N ALA A 36 -18.19 5.76 -2.36
CA ALA A 36 -18.65 5.99 -3.73
C ALA A 36 -19.53 4.84 -4.25
N ALA A 37 -19.24 3.60 -3.89
CA ALA A 37 -20.07 2.44 -4.22
C ALA A 37 -21.45 2.52 -3.54
N GLU A 38 -21.50 2.95 -2.27
CA GLU A 38 -22.76 3.19 -1.57
C GLU A 38 -23.61 4.27 -2.25
N LYS A 39 -22.99 5.39 -2.67
CA LYS A 39 -23.68 6.44 -3.43
C LYS A 39 -24.25 5.92 -4.75
N LEU A 40 -23.52 5.06 -5.46
CA LEU A 40 -24.02 4.41 -6.68
C LEU A 40 -25.25 3.53 -6.40
N ASN A 41 -25.23 2.77 -5.31
CA ASN A 41 -26.38 1.97 -4.90
C ASN A 41 -27.59 2.84 -4.56
N GLN A 42 -27.39 3.97 -3.86
CA GLN A 42 -28.46 4.93 -3.58
C GLN A 42 -29.05 5.51 -4.88
N LEU A 43 -28.21 5.86 -5.85
CA LEU A 43 -28.67 6.36 -7.16
C LEU A 43 -29.41 5.31 -7.98
N ALA A 44 -28.95 4.05 -7.93
CA ALA A 44 -29.64 2.93 -8.56
C ALA A 44 -31.03 2.71 -7.93
N ASN A 45 -31.13 2.78 -6.60
CA ASN A 45 -32.39 2.69 -5.87
C ASN A 45 -33.33 3.85 -6.23
N LEU A 46 -32.82 5.08 -6.29
CA LEU A 46 -33.60 6.25 -6.71
C LEU A 46 -34.13 6.06 -8.14
N LYS A 47 -33.32 5.54 -9.05
CA LYS A 47 -33.76 5.23 -10.43
C LYS A 47 -34.87 4.18 -10.46
N GLN A 48 -34.77 3.14 -9.62
CA GLN A 48 -35.81 2.10 -9.51
C GLN A 48 -37.12 2.67 -8.92
N GLN A 49 -37.04 3.53 -7.91
CA GLN A 49 -38.20 4.18 -7.29
C GLN A 49 -38.87 5.22 -8.19
N THR A 50 -38.06 5.89 -9.03
CA THR A 50 -38.57 6.84 -10.03
C THR A 50 -39.15 6.11 -11.24
N SER A 51 -38.86 4.82 -11.41
CA SER A 51 -39.42 3.97 -12.48
C SER A 51 -40.95 4.07 -12.51
N PRO A 52 -41.58 4.08 -13.69
CA PRO A 52 -42.84 4.74 -13.83
C PRO A 52 -43.97 4.02 -13.10
N TRP A 53 -44.75 4.78 -12.33
CA TRP A 53 -46.10 4.44 -11.89
C TRP A 53 -47.11 4.53 -13.05
N LEU A 54 -46.66 4.40 -14.31
CA LEU A 54 -47.45 4.53 -15.55
C LEU A 54 -48.59 3.51 -15.68
N SER A 55 -48.74 2.61 -14.71
CA SER A 55 -49.81 1.63 -14.70
C SER A 55 -51.15 2.17 -14.19
N CYS A 56 -51.23 3.42 -13.68
CA CYS A 56 -52.46 3.94 -13.08
C CYS A 56 -52.75 5.41 -13.44
N GLY A 57 -53.72 5.63 -14.34
CA GLY A 57 -54.42 6.91 -14.50
C GLY A 57 -53.80 7.94 -15.47
N GLU A 58 -54.62 8.88 -15.91
CA GLU A 58 -54.28 9.97 -16.84
C GLU A 58 -53.05 10.76 -16.37
N VAL A 59 -51.90 10.50 -16.99
CA VAL A 59 -50.66 11.19 -16.65
C VAL A 59 -50.62 12.53 -17.38
N ASN A 60 -50.63 13.61 -16.61
CA ASN A 60 -50.57 14.96 -17.14
C ASN A 60 -49.21 15.22 -17.85
N ARG A 61 -49.20 16.02 -18.94
CA ARG A 61 -48.01 16.26 -19.78
C ARG A 61 -46.79 16.74 -18.98
N GLU A 62 -47.02 17.57 -17.97
CA GLU A 62 -45.96 18.09 -17.08
C GLU A 62 -45.28 16.98 -16.27
N VAL A 63 -46.03 15.96 -15.86
CA VAL A 63 -45.50 14.81 -15.11
C VAL A 63 -44.58 13.96 -16.00
N LEU A 64 -44.98 13.73 -17.26
CA LEU A 64 -44.14 13.02 -18.24
C LEU A 64 -42.85 13.77 -18.56
N LEU A 65 -42.93 15.09 -18.74
CA LEU A 65 -41.76 15.93 -19.00
C LEU A 65 -40.80 15.95 -17.80
N ASN A 66 -41.32 16.10 -16.58
CA ASN A 66 -40.52 16.06 -15.37
C ASN A 66 -39.86 14.69 -15.16
N TYR A 67 -40.58 13.60 -15.39
CA TYR A 67 -40.01 12.25 -15.34
C TYR A 67 -38.85 12.09 -16.33
N SER A 68 -39.05 12.49 -17.60
CA SER A 68 -38.01 12.37 -18.63
C SER A 68 -36.75 13.16 -18.26
N ARG A 69 -36.91 14.34 -17.65
CA ARG A 69 -35.80 15.18 -17.18
C ARG A 69 -35.06 14.54 -16.01
N VAL A 70 -35.79 14.01 -15.03
CA VAL A 70 -35.21 13.35 -13.85
C VAL A 70 -34.50 12.05 -14.26
N ASP A 71 -35.09 11.23 -15.12
CA ASP A 71 -34.45 10.00 -15.64
C ASP A 71 -33.18 10.33 -16.44
N GLN A 72 -33.20 11.36 -17.29
CA GLN A 72 -32.00 11.80 -18.00
C GLN A 72 -30.90 12.29 -17.03
N MET A 73 -31.26 13.05 -15.99
CA MET A 73 -30.32 13.49 -14.97
C MET A 73 -29.74 12.31 -14.18
N LEU A 74 -30.57 11.39 -13.71
CA LEU A 74 -30.13 10.21 -12.97
C LEU A 74 -29.22 9.32 -13.82
N ARG A 75 -29.54 9.09 -15.10
CA ARG A 75 -28.68 8.35 -16.02
C ARG A 75 -27.31 9.00 -16.19
N LYS A 76 -27.27 10.33 -16.39
CA LYS A 76 -26.00 11.07 -16.51
C LYS A 76 -25.18 10.96 -15.22
N LEU A 77 -25.81 11.12 -14.07
CA LEU A 77 -25.14 11.06 -12.77
C LEU A 77 -24.60 9.66 -12.48
N ILE A 78 -25.38 8.61 -12.76
CA ILE A 78 -24.93 7.21 -12.62
C ILE A 78 -23.74 6.92 -13.53
N ASN A 79 -23.81 7.30 -14.81
CA ASN A 79 -22.72 7.06 -15.75
C ASN A 79 -21.44 7.79 -15.32
N HIS A 80 -21.57 9.04 -14.86
CA HIS A 80 -20.45 9.80 -14.34
C HIS A 80 -19.82 9.12 -13.12
N GLN A 81 -20.63 8.74 -12.13
CA GLN A 81 -20.16 8.11 -10.91
C GLN A 81 -19.54 6.72 -11.15
N GLN A 82 -20.05 5.97 -12.14
CA GLN A 82 -19.44 4.71 -12.58
C GLN A 82 -18.06 4.93 -13.20
N HIS A 83 -17.90 5.99 -14.00
CA HIS A 83 -16.60 6.33 -14.59
C HIS A 83 -15.60 6.76 -13.52
N GLU A 84 -16.03 7.59 -12.56
CA GLU A 84 -15.21 7.95 -11.39
C GLU A 84 -14.82 6.73 -10.57
N GLN A 85 -15.73 5.76 -10.38
CA GLN A 85 -15.43 4.53 -9.67
C GLN A 85 -14.39 3.67 -10.41
N ALA A 86 -14.47 3.58 -11.73
CA ALA A 86 -13.49 2.88 -12.55
C ALA A 86 -12.10 3.54 -12.46
N LEU A 87 -12.06 4.88 -12.48
CA LEU A 87 -10.82 5.65 -12.28
C LEU A 87 -10.23 5.40 -10.89
N MET A 88 -11.04 5.48 -9.84
CA MET A 88 -10.60 5.19 -8.47
C MET A 88 -10.10 3.75 -8.30
N GLN A 89 -10.75 2.77 -8.95
CA GLN A 89 -10.29 1.38 -8.97
C GLN A 89 -8.90 1.25 -9.63
N ALA A 90 -8.69 1.92 -10.76
CA ALA A 90 -7.40 1.93 -11.45
C ALA A 90 -6.31 2.59 -10.60
N GLU A 91 -6.62 3.70 -9.92
CA GLU A 91 -5.71 4.35 -8.97
C GLU A 91 -5.33 3.40 -7.81
N CYS A 92 -6.32 2.74 -7.20
CA CYS A 92 -6.10 1.76 -6.13
C CYS A 92 -5.20 0.61 -6.59
N ALA A 93 -5.46 0.05 -7.78
CA ALA A 93 -4.65 -1.02 -8.35
C ALA A 93 -3.21 -0.58 -8.63
N SER A 94 -3.03 0.63 -9.18
CA SER A 94 -1.72 1.23 -9.40
C SER A 94 -0.94 1.41 -8.09
N LEU A 95 -1.57 1.98 -7.06
CA LEU A 95 -0.97 2.15 -5.74
C LEU A 95 -0.62 0.80 -5.10
N GLN A 96 -1.47 -0.21 -5.25
CA GLN A 96 -1.21 -1.55 -4.73
C GLN A 96 0.03 -2.18 -5.39
N ASN A 97 0.18 -2.04 -6.71
CA ASN A 97 1.35 -2.51 -7.44
C ASN A 97 2.63 -1.78 -7.01
N GLN A 98 2.55 -0.46 -6.82
CA GLN A 98 3.67 0.33 -6.31
C GLN A 98 4.08 -0.10 -4.89
N LEU A 99 3.09 -0.35 -4.03
CA LEU A 99 3.31 -0.82 -2.66
C LEU A 99 3.97 -2.20 -2.65
N GLN A 100 3.52 -3.12 -3.51
CA GLN A 100 4.15 -4.43 -3.66
C GLN A 100 5.60 -4.31 -4.13
N SER A 101 5.88 -3.46 -5.12
CA SER A 101 7.26 -3.20 -5.58
C SER A 101 8.13 -2.64 -4.46
N LYS A 102 7.63 -1.67 -3.68
CA LYS A 102 8.34 -1.12 -2.53
C LYS A 102 8.56 -2.17 -1.44
N HIS A 103 7.59 -3.03 -1.18
CA HIS A 103 7.72 -4.13 -0.23
C HIS A 103 8.85 -5.10 -0.61
N LEU A 104 8.93 -5.48 -1.89
CA LEU A 104 10.03 -6.30 -2.40
C LEU A 104 11.39 -5.62 -2.23
N LYS A 105 11.47 -4.30 -2.47
CA LYS A 105 12.71 -3.52 -2.24
C LYS A 105 13.13 -3.53 -0.78
N VAL A 106 12.20 -3.31 0.15
CA VAL A 106 12.48 -3.36 1.60
C VAL A 106 12.97 -4.74 2.01
N LYS A 107 12.32 -5.81 1.53
CA LYS A 107 12.74 -7.19 1.80
C LYS A 107 14.14 -7.47 1.25
N GLY A 108 14.47 -6.93 0.08
CA GLY A 108 15.82 -7.00 -0.48
C GLY A 108 16.85 -6.34 0.44
N ILE A 109 16.58 -5.12 0.91
CA ILE A 109 17.46 -4.40 1.84
C ILE A 109 17.63 -5.19 3.15
N GLU A 110 16.55 -5.75 3.70
CA GLU A 110 16.59 -6.59 4.90
C GLU A 110 17.51 -7.80 4.74
N SER A 111 17.39 -8.52 3.61
CA SER A 111 18.26 -9.66 3.33
C SER A 111 19.74 -9.27 3.21
N THR A 112 20.05 -8.11 2.62
CA THR A 112 21.43 -7.62 2.52
C THR A 112 22.00 -7.20 3.88
N LEU A 113 21.15 -6.60 4.73
CA LEU A 113 21.53 -6.18 6.06
C LEU A 113 21.84 -7.38 6.96
N GLU A 114 21.00 -8.41 6.93
CA GLU A 114 21.22 -9.66 7.65
C GLU A 114 22.54 -10.33 7.22
N ARG A 115 22.80 -10.39 5.91
CA ARG A 115 24.04 -10.94 5.37
C ARG A 115 25.27 -10.18 5.88
N TRP A 116 25.23 -8.85 5.85
CA TRP A 116 26.35 -8.03 6.32
C TRP A 116 26.54 -8.07 7.83
N GLN A 117 25.46 -8.23 8.60
CA GLN A 117 25.54 -8.44 10.05
C GLN A 117 26.23 -9.77 10.38
N ASN A 118 25.86 -10.85 9.68
CA ASN A 118 26.49 -12.16 9.84
C ASN A 118 27.98 -12.15 9.44
N GLU A 119 28.31 -11.50 8.32
CA GLU A 119 29.71 -11.31 7.90
C GLU A 119 30.51 -10.51 8.93
N TYR A 120 29.93 -9.44 9.48
CA TYR A 120 30.58 -8.63 10.51
C TYR A 120 30.82 -9.41 11.80
N GLN A 121 29.81 -10.17 12.28
CA GLN A 121 29.93 -11.01 13.47
C GLN A 121 30.99 -12.11 13.28
N SER A 122 31.00 -12.79 12.13
CA SER A 122 32.01 -13.79 11.82
C SER A 122 33.43 -13.21 11.79
N GLN A 123 33.60 -12.01 11.23
CA GLN A 123 34.90 -11.31 11.25
C GLN A 123 35.35 -10.94 12.66
N GLN A 124 34.41 -10.54 13.54
CA GLN A 124 34.72 -10.24 14.93
C GLN A 124 35.14 -11.50 15.70
N LEU A 125 34.42 -12.61 15.52
CA LEU A 125 34.76 -13.90 16.13
C LEU A 125 36.14 -14.37 15.70
N LYS A 126 36.45 -14.37 14.40
CA LYS A 126 37.77 -14.75 13.89
C LYS A 126 38.91 -13.88 14.44
N ARG A 127 38.68 -12.59 14.62
CA ARG A 127 39.66 -11.69 15.24
C ARG A 127 39.89 -12.00 16.71
N GLN A 128 38.83 -12.36 17.44
CA GLN A 128 38.94 -12.77 18.84
C GLN A 128 39.67 -14.11 18.97
N GLU A 129 39.36 -15.09 18.10
CA GLU A 129 40.05 -16.38 18.04
C GLU A 129 41.56 -16.19 17.79
N LEU A 130 41.93 -15.41 16.76
CA LEU A 130 43.34 -15.09 16.47
C LEU A 130 44.04 -14.41 17.65
N ALA A 131 43.39 -13.42 18.29
CA ALA A 131 43.97 -12.75 19.44
C ALA A 131 44.18 -13.69 20.65
N LEU A 132 43.28 -14.67 20.84
CA LEU A 132 43.43 -15.70 21.87
C LEU A 132 44.58 -16.65 21.54
N GLU A 133 44.70 -17.09 20.29
CA GLU A 133 45.83 -17.92 19.83
C GLU A 133 47.17 -17.23 20.03
N GLU A 134 47.28 -15.95 19.65
CA GLU A 134 48.48 -15.13 19.89
C GLU A 134 48.82 -15.07 21.38
N LEU A 135 47.83 -14.84 22.24
CA LEU A 135 48.02 -14.74 23.69
C LEU A 135 48.46 -16.08 24.31
N ILE A 136 47.90 -17.20 23.82
CA ILE A 136 48.31 -18.55 24.18
C ILE A 136 49.77 -18.80 23.75
N ASN A 137 50.10 -18.51 22.50
CA ASN A 137 51.44 -18.68 21.95
C ASN A 137 52.49 -17.85 22.71
N HIS A 138 52.18 -16.59 23.03
CA HIS A 138 53.03 -15.76 23.88
C HIS A 138 53.24 -16.37 25.27
N ARG A 139 52.19 -16.91 25.90
CA ARG A 139 52.32 -17.61 27.20
C ARG A 139 53.22 -18.85 27.12
N PHE A 140 53.11 -19.64 26.05
CA PHE A 140 53.95 -20.83 25.88
C PHE A 140 55.41 -20.47 25.58
N ALA A 141 55.65 -19.41 24.79
CA ALA A 141 56.99 -18.91 24.50
C ALA A 141 57.72 -18.37 25.75
N VAL A 142 57.00 -17.72 26.67
CA VAL A 142 57.58 -17.22 27.94
C VAL A 142 57.91 -18.35 28.92
N LYS A 143 57.22 -19.49 28.87
CA LYS A 143 57.47 -20.65 29.74
C LYS A 143 58.59 -21.58 29.26
N SER A 144 59.05 -21.42 28.03
CA SER A 144 60.06 -22.28 27.39
C SER A 144 61.47 -21.66 27.38
N ASN A 145 61.61 -20.45 27.94
CA ASN A 145 62.87 -19.84 28.37
C ASN A 145 63.00 -19.91 29.90
#